data_AF-A0A2M7WPS0-F1
#
_entry.id   AF-A0A2M7WPS0-F1
#
_cell.length_a   1.000
_cell.length_b   1.000
_cell.length_c   1.000
_cell.angle_alpha   90.00
_cell.angle_beta   90.00
_cell.angle_gamma   90.00
#
_symmetry.space_group_name_H-M   'P 1'
#
loop_
_entity.id
_entity.type
_entity.pdbx_description
1 polymer ?
#
loop_
_entity_poly.entity_id
_entity_poly.type
_entity_poly.pdbx_seq_one_letter_code
_entity_poly.pdbx_strand_id
1 'polypeptide(L)' 'MDTRSDYWQHSLLQLPDESECETFRMRMIAQMYQIECYRRQQWQLCGRLLTHNQAATEWIACYAADFPHSVAGNS' A
#
# COMPACT_ATOMS: atom_id res chain seq x y z
N MET A 1 1.36 32.99 -34.03
CA MET A 1 0.38 31.99 -33.56
C MET A 1 1.12 31.13 -32.56
N ASP A 2 1.08 31.57 -31.31
CA ASP A 2 1.80 30.99 -30.18
C ASP A 2 1.04 29.78 -29.65
N THR A 3 1.39 28.59 -30.10
CA THR A 3 0.99 27.32 -29.46
C THR A 3 1.88 27.06 -28.25
N ARG A 4 1.90 28.00 -27.29
CA ARG A 4 2.71 27.93 -26.07
C ARG A 4 1.87 28.01 -24.79
N SER A 5 0.57 27.70 -24.88
CA SER A 5 -0.36 27.98 -23.78
C SER A 5 -1.49 26.97 -23.61
N ASP A 6 -1.24 25.68 -23.85
CA ASP A 6 -2.20 24.61 -23.48
C ASP A 6 -1.64 23.65 -22.40
N TYR A 7 -0.52 24.01 -21.77
CA TYR A 7 0.10 23.19 -20.72
C TYR A 7 -0.26 23.64 -19.29
N TRP A 8 -1.42 24.28 -19.08
CA TRP A 8 -1.80 24.78 -17.74
C TRP A 8 -3.21 24.46 -17.24
N GLN A 9 -4.01 23.60 -17.89
CA GLN A 9 -5.29 23.17 -17.31
C GLN A 9 -5.28 21.83 -16.54
N HIS A 10 -4.20 21.04 -16.59
CA HIS A 10 -4.20 19.69 -16.01
C HIS A 10 -3.63 19.57 -14.58
N SER A 11 -3.30 20.67 -13.90
CA SER A 11 -2.64 20.59 -12.59
C SER A 11 -3.43 21.32 -11.50
N LEU A 12 -4.41 20.63 -10.91
CA LEU A 12 -5.02 21.03 -9.63
C LEU A 12 -5.32 19.86 -8.68
N LEU A 13 -5.22 18.62 -9.15
CA LEU A 13 -5.15 17.42 -8.33
C LEU A 13 -3.99 16.60 -8.86
N GLN A 14 -2.90 16.52 -8.11
CA GLN A 14 -1.81 15.57 -8.36
C GLN A 14 -2.36 14.16 -8.14
N LEU A 15 -3.16 13.68 -9.09
CA LEU A 15 -3.57 12.29 -9.11
C LEU A 15 -2.32 11.47 -9.41
N PRO A 16 -2.07 10.39 -8.66
CA PRO A 16 -0.96 9.51 -8.95
C PRO A 16 -1.05 9.05 -10.40
N ASP A 17 0.10 8.87 -11.04
CA ASP A 17 0.14 8.27 -12.37
C ASP A 17 -0.59 6.91 -12.34
N GLU A 18 -1.24 6.51 -13.44
CA GLU A 18 -1.97 5.24 -13.49
C GLU A 18 -1.07 4.04 -13.09
N SER A 19 0.23 4.11 -13.39
CA SER A 19 1.22 3.12 -12.96
C SER A 19 1.46 3.10 -11.44
N GLU A 20 1.42 4.25 -10.78
CA GLU A 20 1.53 4.36 -9.33
C GLU A 20 0.27 3.81 -8.64
N CYS A 21 -0.90 4.07 -9.21
CA CYS A 21 -2.17 3.48 -8.77
C CYS A 21 -2.14 1.94 -8.88
N GLU A 22 -1.69 1.39 -10.00
CA GLU A 22 -1.53 -0.05 -10.21
C GLU A 22 -0.55 -0.66 -9.19
N THR A 23 0.60 -0.02 -9.00
CA THR A 23 1.63 -0.45 -8.04
C THR A 23 1.08 -0.45 -6.61
N PHE A 24 0.33 0.57 -6.22
CA PHE A 24 -0.31 0.66 -4.92
C PHE A 24 -1.33 -0.46 -4.72
N ARG A 25 -2.19 -0.73 -5.71
CA ARG A 25 -3.17 -1.84 -5.66
C ARG A 25 -2.47 -3.18 -5.50
N MET A 26 -1.41 -3.44 -6.26
CA MET A 26 -0.63 -4.68 -6.17
C MET A 26 0.00 -4.85 -4.78
N ARG A 27 0.54 -3.77 -4.19
CA ARG A 27 1.04 -3.79 -2.81
C ARG A 27 -0.06 -4.10 -1.81
N MET A 28 -1.26 -3.52 -1.96
CA MET A 28 -2.40 -3.78 -1.09
C MET A 28 -2.83 -5.25 -1.14
N ILE A 29 -2.93 -5.82 -2.35
CA ILE A 29 -3.26 -7.24 -2.54
C ILE A 29 -2.21 -8.14 -1.87
N ALA A 30 -0.92 -7.83 -2.05
CA ALA A 30 0.16 -8.57 -1.42
C ALA A 30 0.07 -8.52 0.12
N GLN A 31 -0.23 -7.35 0.69
CA GLN A 31 -0.43 -7.18 2.13
C GLN A 31 -1.63 -7.99 2.64
N MET A 32 -2.75 -7.99 1.92
CA MET A 32 -3.92 -8.82 2.28
C MET A 32 -3.57 -10.30 2.31
N TYR A 33 -2.82 -10.80 1.32
CA TYR A 33 -2.36 -12.19 1.30
C TYR A 33 -1.46 -12.52 2.50
N GLN A 34 -0.53 -11.62 2.84
CA GLN A 34 0.37 -11.79 3.97
C GLN A 34 -0.37 -11.83 5.31
N ILE A 35 -1.35 -10.96 5.52
CA ILE A 35 -2.21 -10.96 6.72
C ILE A 35 -2.97 -12.29 6.84
N GLU A 36 -3.46 -12.84 5.74
CA GLU A 36 -4.12 -14.16 5.76
C GLU A 36 -3.17 -15.30 6.10
N CYS A 37 -1.95 -15.26 5.57
CA CYS A 37 -0.91 -16.22 5.92
C CYS A 37 -0.56 -16.13 7.41
N TYR A 38 -0.36 -14.92 7.95
CA TYR A 38 -0.13 -14.69 9.37
C TYR A 38 -1.27 -15.25 10.22
N ARG A 39 -2.52 -14.95 9.87
CA ARG A 39 -3.69 -15.45 10.59
C ARG A 39 -3.73 -16.97 10.64
N ARG A 40 -3.49 -17.64 9.50
CA ARG A 40 -3.42 -19.11 9.43
C ARG A 40 -2.25 -19.64 10.26
N GLN A 41 -1.11 -18.99 10.22
CA GLN A 41 0.07 -19.37 11.00
C GLN A 41 -0.18 -19.26 12.51
N GLN A 42 -0.85 -18.19 12.96
CA GLN A 42 -1.24 -18.02 14.37
C GLN A 42 -2.19 -19.14 14.84
N TRP A 43 -3.08 -19.59 13.97
CA TRP A 43 -3.90 -20.76 14.24
C TRP A 43 -3.08 -22.04 14.31
N GLN A 44 -2.23 -22.30 13.31
CA GLN A 44 -1.47 -23.55 13.20
C GLN A 44 -0.38 -23.71 14.26
N LEU A 45 0.33 -22.63 14.61
CA LEU A 45 1.46 -22.67 15.53
C LEU A 45 1.07 -22.38 16.97
N CYS A 46 0.07 -21.52 17.18
CA CYS A 46 -0.28 -21.02 18.51
C CYS A 46 -1.72 -21.36 18.93
N GLY A 47 -2.53 -21.97 18.06
CA GLY A 47 -3.96 -22.23 18.33
C GLY A 47 -4.81 -20.97 18.46
N ARG A 48 -4.29 -19.79 18.04
CA ARG A 48 -5.00 -18.51 18.18
C ARG A 48 -5.93 -18.32 16.99
N LEU A 49 -7.24 -18.24 17.25
CA LEU A 49 -8.24 -17.93 16.23
C LEU A 49 -8.44 -16.42 16.15
N LEU A 50 -7.69 -15.76 15.27
CA LEU A 50 -7.81 -14.32 15.07
C LEU A 50 -8.94 -13.98 14.08
N THR A 51 -9.67 -12.91 14.35
CA THR A 51 -10.50 -12.27 13.34
C THR A 51 -9.62 -11.55 12.30
N HIS A 52 -10.20 -11.24 11.13
CA HIS A 52 -9.49 -10.48 10.08
C HIS A 52 -8.95 -9.14 10.61
N ASN A 53 -9.75 -8.39 11.38
CA ASN A 53 -9.34 -7.11 11.96
C ASN A 53 -8.22 -7.25 13.00
N GLN A 54 -8.26 -8.29 13.84
CA GLN A 54 -7.19 -8.56 14.81
C GLN A 54 -5.89 -8.94 14.10
N ALA A 55 -5.94 -9.83 13.12
CA ALA A 55 -4.78 -10.21 12.33
C ALA A 55 -4.17 -9.01 11.61
N ALA A 56 -4.99 -8.14 11.00
CA ALA A 56 -4.52 -6.91 10.36
C ALA A 56 -3.88 -5.95 11.36
N THR A 57 -4.49 -5.75 12.54
CA THR A 57 -3.95 -4.85 13.58
C THR A 57 -2.60 -5.35 14.10
N GLU A 58 -2.49 -6.65 14.39
CA GLU A 58 -1.23 -7.26 14.83
C GLU A 58 -0.17 -7.21 13.73
N TRP A 59 -0.56 -7.52 12.48
CA TRP A 59 0.35 -7.45 11.33
C TRP A 59 0.90 -6.04 11.12
N ILE A 60 0.04 -5.01 11.16
CA ILE A 60 0.47 -3.61 11.07
C ILE A 60 1.40 -3.29 12.24
N ALA A 61 1.08 -3.67 13.47
CA ALA A 61 1.95 -3.39 14.62
C ALA A 61 3.34 -4.04 14.49
N CYS A 62 3.43 -5.25 13.92
CA CYS A 62 4.68 -5.98 13.75
C CYS A 62 5.50 -5.52 12.54
N TYR A 63 4.84 -5.18 11.43
CA TYR A 63 5.49 -5.02 10.12
C TYR A 63 5.31 -3.63 9.51
N ALA A 64 4.57 -2.71 10.14
CA ALA A 64 4.40 -1.37 9.58
C ALA A 64 5.67 -0.50 9.66
N ALA A 65 6.58 -0.82 10.57
CA ALA A 65 7.91 -0.19 10.61
C ALA A 65 8.72 -0.49 9.33
N ASP A 66 8.44 -1.62 8.66
CA ASP A 66 9.11 -2.04 7.43
C ASP A 66 8.40 -1.52 6.16
N PHE A 67 7.33 -0.73 6.28
CA PHE A 67 6.81 -0.06 5.10
C PHE A 67 7.91 0.85 4.56
N PRO A 68 8.34 0.67 3.30
CA PRO A 68 9.32 1.56 2.72
C PRO A 68 8.75 2.96 2.82
N HIS A 69 9.41 3.81 3.60
CA HIS A 69 9.17 5.24 3.54
C HIS A 69 9.37 5.57 2.07
N SER A 70 8.28 5.94 1.41
CA SER A 70 8.29 6.49 0.07
C SER A 70 9.54 7.38 -0.03
N VAL A 71 10.49 6.99 -0.88
CA VAL A 71 11.72 7.75 -1.10
C VAL A 71 11.34 9.05 -1.80
N ALA A 72 10.89 10.02 -0.99
CA ALA A 72 10.67 11.37 -1.41
C ALA A 72 12.02 12.07 -1.56
N GLY A 73 12.51 12.18 -2.80
CA GLY A 73 13.58 13.10 -3.24
C GLY A 73 15.01 12.69 -2.87
N ASN A 74 16.07 12.94 -3.64
CA ASN A 74 16.28 13.80 -4.80
C ASN A 74 17.49 13.26 -5.61
N SER A 75 17.48 13.44 -6.94
CA SER A 75 18.71 13.59 -7.73
C SER A 75 18.43 14.56 -8.88
#